data_AF-A0A383AX95-F1
#
_entry.id   AF-A0A383AX95-F1
#
_cell.length_a   1.000
_cell.length_b   1.000
_cell.length_c   1.000
_cell.angle_alpha   90.00
_cell.angle_beta   90.00
_cell.angle_gamma   90.00
#
_symmetry.space_group_name_H-M   'P 1'
#
loop_
_entity.id
_entity.type
_entity.pdbx_description
1 polymer ?
#
loop_
_entity_poly.entity_id
_entity_poly.type
_entity_poly.pdbx_seq_one_letter_code
_entity_poly.pdbx_strand_id
1 'polypeptide(L)' 'MVSTDRISAYDVVIPTPIPGKGAVLNQLSLFWFDKTKHICENHLINSATENIALPETVRRRG' A
#
# COMPACT_ATOMS: atom_id res chain seq x y z
N MET A 1 3.04 10.18 2.13
CA MET A 1 4.08 9.14 2.29
C MET A 1 3.99 8.17 1.12
N VAL A 2 5.09 7.51 0.72
CA VAL A 2 5.09 6.53 -0.39
C VAL A 2 5.67 5.21 0.11
N SER A 3 4.91 4.12 0.01
CA SER A 3 5.41 2.77 0.28
C SER A 3 6.23 2.28 -0.91
N THR A 4 7.37 1.64 -0.64
CA THR A 4 8.28 1.15 -1.68
C THR A 4 8.17 -0.36 -1.86
N ASP A 5 8.78 -0.89 -2.93
CA ASP A 5 8.84 -2.33 -3.22
C ASP A 5 9.87 -3.09 -2.37
N ARG A 6 10.66 -2.38 -1.56
CA ARG A 6 11.64 -2.97 -0.62
C ARG A 6 10.92 -3.74 0.49
N ILE A 7 11.54 -4.81 0.97
CA ILE A 7 11.01 -5.65 2.05
C ILE A 7 12.16 -6.10 2.95
N SER A 8 11.84 -6.28 4.23
CA SER A 8 12.73 -6.83 5.25
C SER A 8 11.99 -7.87 6.07
N ALA A 9 12.72 -8.88 6.54
CA ALA A 9 12.22 -9.92 7.44
C ALA A 9 13.37 -10.46 8.28
N TYR A 10 13.11 -10.86 9.53
CA TYR A 10 14.13 -11.38 10.45
C TYR A 10 15.35 -10.45 10.58
N ASP A 11 15.09 -9.15 10.75
CA ASP A 11 16.10 -8.07 10.84
C ASP A 11 17.04 -7.94 9.62
N VAL A 12 16.69 -8.55 8.49
CA VAL A 12 17.44 -8.50 7.24
C VAL A 12 16.66 -7.79 6.16
N VAL A 13 17.31 -6.86 5.45
CA VAL A 13 16.78 -6.29 4.20
C VAL A 13 16.97 -7.31 3.08
N ILE A 14 15.87 -7.71 2.44
CA ILE A 14 15.92 -8.63 1.32
C ILE A 14 16.39 -7.83 0.08
N PRO A 15 17.47 -8.27 -0.60
CA PRO A 15 18.07 -7.49 -1.69
C PRO A 15 17.18 -7.42 -2.92
N THR A 16 16.33 -8.44 -3.14
CA THR A 16 15.39 -8.49 -4.25
C THR A 16 14.06 -7.85 -3.86
N PRO A 17 13.65 -6.73 -4.47
CA PRO A 17 12.34 -6.12 -4.21
C PRO A 17 11.20 -6.95 -4.82
N ILE A 18 9.96 -6.69 -4.36
CA ILE A 18 8.75 -7.27 -4.95
C ILE A 18 8.08 -6.19 -5.81
N PRO A 19 8.12 -6.27 -7.15
CA PRO A 19 7.59 -5.25 -8.04
C PRO A 19 6.10 -4.96 -7.78
N GLY A 20 5.75 -3.68 -7.64
CA GLY A 20 4.37 -3.21 -7.47
C GLY A 20 3.79 -3.41 -6.07
N LYS A 21 4.54 -3.97 -5.12
CA LYS A 21 4.10 -4.16 -3.74
C LYS A 21 3.74 -2.83 -3.07
N GLY A 22 4.56 -1.80 -3.24
CA GLY A 22 4.35 -0.49 -2.63
C GLY A 22 3.01 0.12 -3.03
N ALA A 23 2.65 0.02 -4.31
CA ALA A 23 1.38 0.49 -4.85
C ALA A 23 0.18 -0.25 -4.25
N VAL A 24 0.24 -1.59 -4.20
CA VAL A 24 -0.83 -2.43 -3.62
C VAL A 24 -1.02 -2.13 -2.14
N LEU A 25 0.07 -2.08 -1.37
CA LEU A 25 0.01 -1.82 0.07
C LEU A 25 -0.54 -0.43 0.37
N ASN A 26 -0.17 0.57 -0.43
CA ASN A 26 -0.68 1.92 -0.24
C ASN A 26 -2.20 2.00 -0.47
N GLN A 27 -2.74 1.32 -1.49
CA GLN A 27 -4.19 1.25 -1.71
C GLN A 27 -4.90 0.47 -0.61
N LEU A 28 -4.31 -0.64 -0.13
CA LEU A 28 -4.85 -1.39 0.99
C LEU A 28 -4.91 -0.55 2.27
N SER A 29 -3.87 0.25 2.54
CA SER A 29 -3.89 1.20 3.66
C SER A 29 -5.01 2.23 3.52
N LEU A 30 -5.21 2.84 2.34
CA LEU A 30 -6.32 3.78 2.11
C LEU A 30 -7.69 3.14 2.35
N PHE A 31 -7.90 1.92 1.85
CA PHE A 31 -9.13 1.16 2.11
C PHE A 31 -9.38 1.01 3.61
N TRP A 32 -8.37 0.59 4.37
CA TRP A 32 -8.54 0.40 5.81
C TRP A 32 -8.69 1.72 6.55
N PHE A 33 -7.98 2.78 6.18
CA PHE A 33 -8.14 4.11 6.79
C PHE A 33 -9.56 4.64 6.62
N ASP A 34 -10.19 4.45 5.45
CA ASP A 34 -11.59 4.80 5.24
C ASP A 34 -12.51 3.95 6.11
N LYS A 35 -12.33 2.62 6.09
CA LYS A 35 -13.17 1.69 6.85
C LYS A 35 -13.09 1.87 8.36
N THR A 36 -11.94 2.25 8.90
CA THR A 36 -11.72 2.37 10.35
C THR A 36 -11.78 3.81 10.86
N LYS A 37 -12.04 4.80 10.00
CA LYS A 37 -12.13 6.23 10.38
C LYS A 37 -13.09 6.51 11.53
N HIS A 38 -14.13 5.70 11.68
CA HIS A 38 -15.14 5.84 12.73
C HIS A 38 -14.69 5.27 14.10
N ILE A 39 -13.60 4.52 14.15
CA ILE A 39 -13.10 3.88 15.38
C ILE A 39 -12.18 4.84 16.15
N CYS A 40 -11.26 5.49 15.45
CA CYS A 40 -10.36 6.50 16.01
C CYS A 40 -9.83 7.44 14.92
N GLU A 41 -9.33 8.60 15.33
CA GLU A 41 -8.62 9.51 14.43
C GLU A 41 -7.34 8.86 13.91
N ASN A 42 -7.05 9.08 12.63
CA ASN A 42 -5.86 8.57 11.97
C ASN A 42 -5.08 9.70 11.27
N HIS A 43 -3.85 9.41 10.87
CA HIS A 43 -2.91 10.38 10.32
C HIS A 43 -3.12 10.67 8.82
N LEU A 44 -4.21 10.19 8.20
CA LEU A 44 -4.46 10.40 6.78
C LEU A 44 -4.96 11.82 6.54
N ILE A 45 -4.13 12.65 5.88
CA ILE A 45 -4.48 14.05 5.54
C ILE A 45 -5.06 14.15 4.12
N ASN A 46 -4.38 13.55 3.13
CA ASN A 46 -4.81 13.53 1.72
C ASN A 46 -4.19 12.33 0.98
N SER A 47 -4.91 11.79 -0.01
CA SER A 47 -4.52 10.67 -0.85
C SER A 47 -4.05 11.14 -2.24
N ALA A 48 -2.74 11.34 -2.42
CA ALA A 48 -2.17 11.62 -3.75
C ALA A 48 -2.20 10.40 -4.70
N THR A 49 -2.68 9.26 -4.23
CA THR A 49 -2.52 7.94 -4.86
C THR A 49 -3.80 7.37 -5.44
N GLU A 50 -4.88 8.14 -5.49
CA GLU A 50 -6.16 7.71 -6.09
C GLU A 50 -6.01 7.29 -7.57
N ASN A 51 -4.94 7.72 -8.23
CA ASN A 51 -4.65 7.41 -9.64
C ASN A 51 -3.46 6.46 -9.86
N ILE A 52 -2.93 5.79 -8.83
CA ILE A 52 -1.87 4.79 -9.06
C ILE A 52 -2.52 3.52 -9.61
N ALA A 53 -2.22 3.18 -10.86
CA ALA A 53 -2.69 1.93 -11.46
C ALA A 53 -2.13 0.72 -10.69
N LEU A 54 -3.03 -0.11 -10.16
CA LEU A 54 -2.65 -1.43 -9.66
C LEU A 54 -1.95 -2.24 -10.77
N PRO A 55 -0.98 -3.09 -10.42
CA PRO A 55 -0.40 -4.03 -11.38
C PRO A 55 -1.49 -4.86 -12.06
N GLU A 56 -1.33 -5.15 -13.36
CA GLU A 56 -2.32 -5.90 -14.14
C GLU A 56 -2.65 -7.26 -13.54
N THR A 57 -1.67 -7.90 -12.89
CA THR A 57 -1.83 -9.18 -12.20
C THR A 57 -2.87 -9.14 -11.08
N VAL A 58 -3.07 -7.99 -10.43
CA VAL A 58 -4.07 -7.79 -9.38
C VAL A 58 -5.44 -7.48 -9.98
N ARG A 59 -5.49 -6.73 -11.09
CA ARG A 59 -6.76 -6.33 -11.74
C ARG A 59 -7.55 -7.52 -12.31
N ARG A 60 -6.90 -8.61 -12.70
CA ARG A 60 -7.57 -9.78 -13.33
C ARG A 60 -8.30 -10.73 -12.34
N ARG A 61 -8.25 -10.47 -11.03
CA ARG A 61 -8.88 -11.35 -10.01
C ARG A 61 -10.20 -10.82 -9.46
N GLY A 62 -10.77 -9.77 -10.06
CA GLY A 62 -12.09 -9.21 -9.74
C GLY A 62 -13.21 -9.84 -10.55
#